data_AF-H6RJA1-F1
#
_entry.id   AF-H6RJA1-F1
#
_cell.length_a   1.000
_cell.length_b   1.000
_cell.length_c   1.000
_cell.angle_alpha   90.00
_cell.angle_beta   90.00
_cell.angle_gamma   90.00
#
_symmetry.space_group_name_H-M   'P 1'
#
loop_
_entity.id
_entity.type
_entity.pdbx_description
1 polymer ?
#
loop_
_entity_poly.entity_id
_entity_poly.type
_entity_poly.pdbx_seq_one_letter_code
_entity_poly.pdbx_strand_id
1 'polypeptide(L)'
;MSSPRDGDRDGFDDDGGGGWREPPHLGDGAPGDDEDRPNFADRRKQPRDEPVPGQAWQPPGWDLPPATPQRPVPPPQDAAGPQNAAGPQDAAPQDAPPTAQGFPPPAQAPARGGGLFGRRRREPTIAQRVFRYEGDPVGAQGWALQQGWTVSDGTAPQDAVLADLIASSPVRATKDHRAANVLRGRAGTLDLVAFDVVYASGRYVVPEYAITAVPMLGAVPGFRLSPARFWRHGTGGLLPMPSGDPAFDARWLLLAAEDSPQLRRLVQDPAVHGLLLGTDDGDEFWSGVGHVAAVRPDGHRPQLLEHHARLLTALVGALTVA
;
A
#
# COMPACT_ATOMS: atom_id res chain seq x y z
N MET A 1 -69.57 -6.31 28.19
CA MET A 1 -68.75 -6.51 26.98
C MET A 1 -67.78 -5.33 26.89
N SER A 2 -66.49 -5.65 26.78
CA SER A 2 -65.32 -4.78 26.56
C SER A 2 -64.71 -4.07 27.78
N SER A 3 -63.75 -4.79 28.37
CA SER A 3 -62.81 -4.43 29.44
C SER A 3 -61.49 -3.81 28.88
N PRO A 4 -60.59 -3.29 29.74
CA PRO A 4 -59.81 -2.06 29.53
C PRO A 4 -58.32 -2.27 29.18
N ARG A 5 -57.62 -1.17 28.89
CA ARG A 5 -56.16 -1.07 29.05
C ARG A 5 -55.83 0.04 30.05
N ASP A 6 -55.34 -0.39 31.21
CA ASP A 6 -54.63 0.38 32.23
C ASP A 6 -53.13 0.51 31.89
N GLY A 7 -52.50 1.55 32.45
CA GLY A 7 -51.05 1.68 32.68
C GLY A 7 -50.33 2.51 31.60
N ASP A 8 -50.24 3.84 31.61
CA ASP A 8 -49.83 4.81 32.65
C ASP A 8 -48.33 4.79 33.02
N ARG A 9 -47.72 5.99 32.86
CA ARG A 9 -46.49 6.55 33.48
C ARG A 9 -45.12 6.21 32.89
N ASP A 10 -44.12 7.09 32.89
CA ASP A 10 -43.95 8.54 33.19
C ASP A 10 -42.52 8.92 32.74
N GLY A 11 -42.29 10.21 32.50
CA GLY A 11 -41.06 10.90 32.91
C GLY A 11 -39.77 10.70 32.10
N PHE A 12 -39.51 11.63 31.18
CA PHE A 12 -38.13 12.00 30.82
C PHE A 12 -37.96 13.49 31.10
N ASP A 13 -37.75 13.81 32.37
CA ASP A 13 -37.02 14.98 32.85
C ASP A 13 -36.26 14.53 34.10
N ASP A 14 -34.93 14.49 34.01
CA ASP A 14 -34.08 14.72 35.19
C ASP A 14 -32.73 15.30 34.73
N ASP A 15 -32.54 16.55 35.14
CA ASP A 15 -31.32 17.33 35.01
C ASP A 15 -30.28 16.81 36.01
N GLY A 16 -29.14 16.33 35.50
CA GLY A 16 -28.01 15.89 36.31
C GLY A 16 -26.69 16.28 35.67
N GLY A 17 -26.27 17.53 35.88
CA GLY A 17 -25.03 18.11 35.35
C GLY A 17 -23.78 17.33 35.77
N GLY A 18 -23.26 16.52 34.85
CA GLY A 18 -21.90 15.98 34.87
C GLY A 18 -21.09 16.61 33.74
N GLY A 19 -20.73 17.89 33.88
CA GLY A 19 -19.92 18.60 32.92
C GLY A 19 -18.58 17.88 32.70
N TRP A 20 -18.29 17.56 31.44
CA TRP A 20 -16.98 17.12 31.00
C TRP A 20 -15.94 18.08 31.59
N ARG A 21 -15.09 17.60 32.52
CA ARG A 21 -14.00 18.40 33.09
C ARG A 21 -12.78 18.23 32.19
N GLU A 22 -12.35 19.35 31.61
CA GLU A 22 -11.09 19.44 30.90
C GLU A 22 -9.93 19.04 31.85
N PRO A 23 -9.00 18.18 31.42
CA PRO A 23 -7.83 17.83 32.21
C PRO A 23 -7.00 19.07 32.58
N PRO A 24 -6.46 19.17 33.81
CA PRO A 24 -5.76 20.36 34.32
C PRO A 24 -4.45 20.72 33.61
N HIS A 25 -4.09 20.03 32.53
CA HIS A 25 -2.96 20.41 31.67
C HIS A 25 -3.40 21.19 30.41
N LEU A 26 -4.71 21.43 30.21
CA LEU A 26 -5.26 22.08 29.02
C LEU A 26 -5.93 23.44 29.26
N GLY A 27 -6.02 23.93 30.50
CA GLY A 27 -6.53 25.29 30.73
C GLY A 27 -6.33 25.80 32.16
N ASP A 28 -5.25 26.54 32.38
CA ASP A 28 -5.24 27.75 33.21
C ASP A 28 -3.95 28.52 32.92
N GLY A 29 -4.09 29.66 32.25
CA GLY A 29 -3.04 30.64 32.10
C GLY A 29 -3.10 31.63 33.25
N ALA A 30 -2.02 31.70 34.05
CA ALA A 30 -1.39 32.91 34.61
C ALA A 30 -0.28 32.51 35.62
N PRO A 31 0.63 33.42 36.01
CA PRO A 31 1.59 34.17 35.21
C PRO A 31 3.03 33.93 35.71
N GLY A 32 4.02 33.85 34.81
CA GLY A 32 5.43 33.86 35.20
C GLY A 32 6.29 32.93 34.36
N ASP A 33 7.32 33.51 33.76
CA ASP A 33 8.48 32.87 33.12
C ASP A 33 8.27 32.28 31.71
N ASP A 34 8.03 33.14 30.73
CA ASP A 34 8.51 32.92 29.35
C ASP A 34 8.54 34.25 28.55
N GLU A 35 9.15 35.29 29.14
CA GLU A 35 9.55 36.49 28.38
C GLU A 35 10.80 36.17 27.56
N ASP A 36 10.65 35.51 26.40
CA ASP A 36 11.54 35.69 25.22
C ASP A 36 11.24 34.80 24.00
N ARG A 37 10.07 34.14 23.93
CA ARG A 37 9.68 33.40 22.72
C ARG A 37 8.81 34.26 21.81
N PRO A 38 9.24 34.59 20.57
CA PRO A 38 8.43 35.39 19.66
C PRO A 38 7.12 34.66 19.31
N ASN A 39 6.02 35.40 19.38
CA ASN A 39 4.67 34.95 19.05
C ASN A 39 4.64 34.36 17.62
N PHE A 40 3.72 33.41 17.40
CA PHE A 40 3.41 32.76 16.12
C PHE A 40 3.24 33.75 14.95
N ALA A 41 2.78 34.98 15.22
CA ALA A 41 2.65 36.04 14.21
C ALA A 41 4.00 36.57 13.71
N ASP A 42 5.04 36.58 14.54
CA ASP A 42 6.37 37.09 14.19
C ASP A 42 7.25 36.02 13.51
N ARG A 43 7.05 34.73 13.80
CA ARG A 43 7.69 33.63 13.05
C ARG A 43 7.30 33.59 11.58
N ARG A 44 6.15 34.13 11.20
CA ARG A 44 5.71 34.19 9.80
C ARG A 44 6.38 35.29 8.98
N LYS A 45 7.14 36.19 9.61
CA LYS A 45 7.83 37.30 8.95
C LYS A 45 9.31 37.05 8.69
N GLN A 46 9.88 35.96 9.22
CA GLN A 46 11.23 35.55 8.89
C GLN A 46 11.22 34.69 7.61
N PRO A 47 12.07 34.98 6.61
CA PRO A 47 12.22 34.11 5.47
C PRO A 47 12.70 32.74 5.95
N ARG A 48 11.96 31.69 5.62
CA ARG A 48 12.43 30.31 5.80
C ARG A 48 13.46 30.06 4.69
N ASP A 49 14.61 29.49 5.03
CA ASP A 49 15.56 29.01 4.03
C ASP A 49 14.83 28.06 3.08
N GLU A 50 14.66 28.51 1.83
CA GLU A 50 13.95 27.76 0.81
C GLU A 50 14.83 26.60 0.32
N PRO A 51 14.30 25.37 0.21
CA PRO A 51 15.01 24.31 -0.48
C PRO A 51 15.08 24.63 -1.99
N VAL A 52 16.25 24.42 -2.58
CA VAL A 52 16.53 24.64 -3.99
C VAL A 52 15.51 23.90 -4.86
N PRO A 53 14.87 24.55 -5.87
CA PRO A 53 13.89 23.89 -6.72
C PRO A 53 14.56 22.76 -7.52
N GLY A 54 14.08 21.53 -7.36
CA GLY A 54 14.53 20.36 -8.13
C GLY A 54 15.14 19.22 -7.31
N GLN A 55 15.32 19.38 -6.01
CA GLN A 55 15.78 18.29 -5.13
C GLN A 55 14.58 17.56 -4.50
N ALA A 56 14.38 16.30 -4.89
CA ALA A 56 13.50 15.39 -4.15
C ALA A 56 14.10 15.19 -2.74
N TRP A 57 13.26 15.30 -1.71
CA TRP A 57 13.67 15.10 -0.33
C TRP A 57 14.29 13.71 -0.15
N GLN A 58 15.47 13.64 0.46
CA GLN A 58 16.19 12.41 0.79
C GLN A 58 16.55 12.44 2.28
N PRO A 59 16.30 11.36 3.05
CA PRO A 59 16.66 11.31 4.46
C PRO A 59 18.19 11.22 4.65
N PRO A 60 18.73 11.65 5.81
CA PRO A 60 20.16 11.57 6.09
C PRO A 60 20.65 10.12 6.09
N GLY A 61 21.73 9.83 5.33
CA GLY A 61 22.35 8.50 5.26
C GLY A 61 22.08 7.70 3.99
N TRP A 62 21.49 8.31 2.96
CA TRP A 62 21.13 7.66 1.68
C TRP A 62 22.03 8.04 0.49
N ASP A 63 23.21 8.61 0.75
CA ASP A 63 24.20 8.84 -0.29
C ASP A 63 24.84 7.52 -0.72
N LEU A 64 24.28 6.90 -1.76
CA LEU A 64 24.98 5.86 -2.49
C LEU A 64 26.10 6.51 -3.32
N PRO A 65 27.34 5.99 -3.30
CA PRO A 65 28.37 6.48 -4.20
C PRO A 65 27.91 6.29 -5.65
N PRO A 66 28.22 7.24 -6.56
CA PRO A 66 27.84 7.12 -7.95
C PRO A 66 28.40 5.82 -8.51
N ALA A 67 27.51 4.93 -8.96
CA ALA A 67 27.90 3.68 -9.59
C ALA A 67 28.60 4.00 -10.92
N THR A 68 29.93 3.99 -10.93
CA THR A 68 30.73 4.02 -12.14
C THR A 68 30.62 2.65 -12.81
N PRO A 69 30.07 2.54 -14.04
CA PRO A 69 30.04 1.27 -14.75
C PRO A 69 31.46 0.92 -15.19
N GLN A 70 32.12 0.00 -14.48
CA GLN A 70 33.36 -0.63 -14.95
C GLN A 70 33.00 -1.73 -15.96
N ARG A 71 32.73 -1.33 -17.21
CA ARG A 71 32.81 -2.26 -18.35
C ARG A 71 34.09 -1.94 -19.12
N PRO A 72 35.04 -2.89 -19.25
CA PRO A 72 36.17 -2.72 -20.15
C PRO A 72 35.64 -2.57 -21.58
N VAL A 73 35.94 -1.45 -22.21
CA VAL A 73 35.72 -1.21 -23.65
C VAL A 73 36.91 -1.86 -24.37
N PRO A 74 36.71 -2.87 -25.24
CA PRO A 74 37.78 -3.35 -26.11
C PRO A 74 38.18 -2.24 -27.10
N PRO A 75 39.47 -2.04 -27.37
CA PRO A 75 39.93 -0.99 -28.29
C PRO A 75 39.49 -1.28 -29.74
N PRO A 76 39.28 -0.24 -30.56
CA PRO A 76 38.96 -0.38 -31.98
C PRO A 76 40.19 -0.91 -32.73
N GLN A 77 40.03 -2.01 -33.45
CA GLN A 77 41.05 -2.54 -34.37
C GLN A 77 40.77 -2.02 -35.78
N ASP A 78 41.59 -1.07 -36.22
CA ASP A 78 41.74 -0.71 -37.63
C ASP A 78 42.86 -1.53 -38.28
N ALA A 79 42.53 -2.04 -39.48
CA ALA A 79 43.40 -2.38 -40.62
C ALA A 79 44.38 -3.58 -40.55
N ALA A 80 44.07 -4.64 -41.32
CA ALA A 80 44.85 -5.05 -42.51
C ALA A 80 44.31 -6.37 -43.14
N GLY A 81 43.97 -6.34 -44.44
CA GLY A 81 43.61 -7.52 -45.26
C GLY A 81 44.83 -8.38 -45.69
N PRO A 82 44.65 -9.43 -46.52
CA PRO A 82 44.49 -9.23 -47.97
C PRO A 82 43.48 -10.18 -48.69
N GLN A 83 42.68 -9.64 -49.62
CA GLN A 83 42.72 -9.82 -51.09
C GLN A 83 42.27 -11.19 -51.66
N ASN A 84 41.17 -11.18 -52.43
CA ASN A 84 41.11 -11.81 -53.76
C ASN A 84 40.11 -11.06 -54.65
N ALA A 85 40.51 -10.89 -55.91
CA ALA A 85 40.07 -9.88 -56.87
C ALA A 85 39.13 -10.40 -57.98
N ALA A 86 38.47 -9.44 -58.65
CA ALA A 86 37.93 -9.36 -60.03
C ALA A 86 36.44 -8.93 -60.02
N GLY A 87 35.96 -7.86 -60.65
CA GLY A 87 36.47 -6.95 -61.69
C GLY A 87 35.57 -5.68 -61.79
N PRO A 88 35.79 -4.77 -62.75
CA PRO A 88 35.54 -3.33 -62.59
C PRO A 88 34.29 -2.80 -63.32
N GLN A 89 33.71 -1.70 -62.84
CA GLN A 89 33.17 -0.63 -63.69
C GLN A 89 32.91 0.67 -62.89
N ASP A 90 33.44 1.76 -63.45
CA ASP A 90 33.43 3.13 -62.97
C ASP A 90 32.04 3.78 -62.95
N ALA A 91 31.82 4.64 -61.94
CA ALA A 91 31.29 6.02 -62.05
C ALA A 91 30.48 6.42 -60.81
N ALA A 92 31.04 7.32 -60.00
CA ALA A 92 30.30 8.22 -59.12
C ALA A 92 29.99 9.52 -59.92
N PRO A 93 28.99 10.37 -59.56
CA PRO A 93 28.96 11.02 -58.24
C PRO A 93 27.57 11.19 -57.59
N GLN A 94 27.62 11.27 -56.25
CA GLN A 94 26.83 12.09 -55.33
C GLN A 94 25.41 12.54 -55.76
N ASP A 95 24.41 12.10 -55.01
CA ASP A 95 23.35 13.00 -54.54
C ASP A 95 22.63 12.44 -53.30
N ALA A 96 22.20 13.38 -52.45
CA ALA A 96 21.70 13.25 -51.09
C ALA A 96 20.48 12.31 -50.90
N PRO A 97 20.23 11.81 -49.66
CA PRO A 97 19.01 11.06 -49.37
C PRO A 97 17.76 11.93 -49.56
N PRO A 98 16.65 11.36 -50.06
CA PRO A 98 15.44 12.11 -50.39
C PRO A 98 14.82 12.73 -49.14
N THR A 99 14.44 14.00 -49.28
CA THR A 99 13.63 14.75 -48.32
C THR A 99 12.33 13.99 -48.04
N ALA A 100 12.12 13.62 -46.78
CA ALA A 100 10.85 13.13 -46.30
C ALA A 100 9.79 14.22 -46.53
N GLN A 101 8.87 13.93 -47.44
CA GLN A 101 7.66 14.70 -47.67
C GLN A 101 6.90 14.83 -46.35
N GLY A 102 6.52 16.09 -46.05
CA GLY A 102 5.92 16.49 -44.79
C GLY A 102 4.64 15.72 -44.45
N PHE A 103 4.62 15.18 -43.24
CA PHE A 103 3.37 14.95 -42.52
C PHE A 103 2.86 16.29 -41.98
N PRO A 104 1.60 16.67 -42.21
CA PRO A 104 1.04 17.86 -41.57
C PRO A 104 1.00 17.65 -40.05
N PRO A 105 1.33 18.67 -39.23
CA PRO A 105 1.19 18.57 -37.79
C PRO A 105 -0.29 18.34 -37.43
N PRO A 106 -0.60 17.64 -36.32
CA PRO A 106 -1.97 17.46 -35.89
C PRO A 106 -2.61 18.83 -35.68
N ALA A 107 -3.72 19.06 -36.36
CA ALA A 107 -4.50 20.29 -36.27
C ALA A 107 -4.82 20.59 -34.80
N GLN A 108 -4.35 21.75 -34.33
CA GLN A 108 -4.77 22.32 -33.06
C GLN A 108 -6.30 22.47 -33.09
N ALA A 109 -6.97 21.74 -32.21
CA ALA A 109 -8.40 21.90 -32.00
C ALA A 109 -8.69 23.36 -31.65
N PRO A 110 -9.74 23.98 -32.24
CA PRO A 110 -10.05 25.37 -31.96
C PRO A 110 -10.36 25.54 -30.48
N ALA A 111 -9.67 26.50 -29.85
CA ALA A 111 -9.90 26.95 -28.50
C ALA A 111 -11.37 27.40 -28.38
N ARG A 112 -12.21 26.51 -27.85
CA ARG A 112 -13.59 26.84 -27.48
C ARG A 112 -13.55 27.72 -26.24
N GLY A 113 -13.89 28.98 -26.48
CA GLY A 113 -14.54 29.96 -25.61
C GLY A 113 -14.49 29.71 -24.11
N GLY A 114 -13.85 30.65 -23.41
CA GLY A 114 -13.93 30.79 -21.96
C GLY A 114 -15.38 30.90 -21.48
N GLY A 115 -15.78 29.95 -20.63
CA GLY A 115 -16.94 30.05 -19.76
C GLY A 115 -16.51 30.56 -18.39
N LEU A 116 -17.26 31.50 -17.84
CA LEU A 116 -17.10 32.17 -16.53
C LEU A 116 -17.19 31.25 -15.28
N PHE A 117 -17.01 29.94 -15.44
CA PHE A 117 -16.96 28.96 -14.36
C PHE A 117 -15.72 28.09 -14.50
N GLY A 118 -14.57 28.70 -14.23
CA GLY A 118 -13.31 27.97 -14.12
C GLY A 118 -13.45 26.87 -13.07
N ARG A 119 -13.50 25.62 -13.52
CA ARG A 119 -13.35 24.46 -12.63
C ARG A 119 -11.95 24.55 -12.04
N ARG A 120 -11.82 25.17 -10.87
CA ARG A 120 -10.61 25.12 -10.06
C ARG A 120 -10.28 23.64 -9.87
N ARG A 121 -9.17 23.19 -10.44
CA ARG A 121 -8.61 21.87 -10.17
C ARG A 121 -8.35 21.84 -8.67
N ARG A 122 -9.17 21.08 -7.94
CA ARG A 122 -9.13 21.03 -6.48
C ARG A 122 -7.77 20.44 -6.12
N GLU A 123 -6.90 21.23 -5.48
CA GLU A 123 -5.65 20.69 -4.96
C GLU A 123 -5.98 19.60 -3.94
N PRO A 124 -5.32 18.43 -4.01
CA PRO A 124 -5.53 17.38 -3.03
C PRO A 124 -5.20 17.92 -1.64
N THR A 125 -6.14 17.69 -0.71
CA THR A 125 -5.98 18.02 0.72
C THR A 125 -4.79 17.26 1.30
N ILE A 126 -4.26 17.71 2.45
CA ILE A 126 -3.14 17.03 3.13
C ILE A 126 -3.48 15.56 3.39
N ALA A 127 -4.72 15.25 3.78
CA ALA A 127 -5.20 13.86 3.91
C ALA A 127 -5.08 13.08 2.59
N GLN A 128 -5.49 13.66 1.46
CA GLN A 128 -5.36 13.02 0.13
C GLN A 128 -3.91 12.89 -0.36
N ARG A 129 -2.99 13.71 0.15
CA ARG A 129 -1.55 13.59 -0.13
C ARG A 129 -0.88 12.50 0.71
N VAL A 130 -1.34 12.29 1.94
CA VAL A 130 -0.86 11.24 2.84
C VAL A 130 -1.48 9.86 2.52
N PHE A 131 -2.73 9.83 2.03
CA PHE A 131 -3.40 8.62 1.52
C PHE A 131 -3.33 8.53 -0.01
N ARG A 132 -2.22 8.96 -0.60
CA ARG A 132 -2.05 8.85 -2.05
C ARG A 132 -1.98 7.37 -2.40
N TYR A 133 -2.88 6.92 -3.26
CA TYR A 133 -2.81 5.60 -3.88
C TYR A 133 -1.47 5.43 -4.60
N GLU A 134 -0.67 4.45 -4.21
CA GLU A 134 0.63 4.11 -4.80
C GLU A 134 0.60 2.79 -5.58
N GLY A 135 -0.59 2.20 -5.79
CA GLY A 135 -0.72 1.00 -6.59
C GLY A 135 -0.37 1.22 -8.06
N ASP A 136 0.26 0.22 -8.67
CA ASP A 136 0.58 0.15 -10.09
C ASP A 136 0.01 -1.15 -10.66
N PRO A 137 -1.30 -1.21 -10.98
CA PRO A 137 -1.93 -2.43 -11.41
C PRO A 137 -1.35 -2.94 -12.74
N VAL A 138 -0.93 -2.05 -13.63
CA VAL A 138 -0.33 -2.43 -14.93
C VAL A 138 1.07 -3.00 -14.72
N GLY A 139 1.91 -2.35 -13.92
CA GLY A 139 3.23 -2.87 -13.57
C GLY A 139 3.16 -4.17 -12.79
N ALA A 140 2.21 -4.30 -11.85
CA ALA A 140 1.98 -5.53 -11.09
C ALA A 140 1.56 -6.70 -12.00
N GLN A 141 0.62 -6.48 -12.93
CA GLN A 141 0.21 -7.50 -13.90
C GLN A 141 1.36 -7.87 -14.85
N GLY A 142 2.11 -6.88 -15.35
CA GLY A 142 3.26 -7.12 -16.21
C GLY A 142 4.35 -7.93 -15.53
N TRP A 143 4.69 -7.59 -14.28
CA TRP A 143 5.61 -8.36 -13.44
C TRP A 143 5.09 -9.78 -13.19
N ALA A 144 3.80 -9.94 -12.86
CA ALA A 144 3.20 -11.23 -12.60
C ALA A 144 3.33 -12.17 -13.81
N LEU A 145 3.01 -11.68 -15.01
CA LEU A 145 3.16 -12.44 -16.25
C LEU A 145 4.63 -12.84 -16.51
N GLN A 146 5.60 -11.97 -16.20
CA GLN A 146 7.03 -12.29 -16.31
C GLN A 146 7.46 -13.39 -15.32
N GLN A 147 6.84 -13.46 -14.15
CA GLN A 147 7.05 -14.52 -13.15
C GLN A 147 6.24 -15.80 -13.47
N GLY A 148 5.52 -15.85 -14.59
CA GLY A 148 4.68 -16.99 -14.96
C GLY A 148 3.39 -17.10 -14.13
N TRP A 149 2.98 -16.02 -13.47
CA TRP A 149 1.71 -15.95 -12.75
C TRP A 149 0.57 -15.68 -13.73
N THR A 150 -0.63 -16.10 -13.33
CA THR A 150 -1.88 -15.87 -14.05
C THR A 150 -2.57 -14.61 -13.56
N VAL A 151 -3.29 -13.95 -14.46
CA VAL A 151 -4.03 -12.71 -14.18
C VAL A 151 -5.52 -12.93 -14.46
N SER A 152 -6.38 -12.39 -13.59
CA SER A 152 -7.83 -12.33 -13.75
C SER A 152 -8.33 -10.94 -13.34
N ASP A 153 -9.48 -10.53 -13.86
CA ASP A 153 -10.13 -9.27 -13.49
C ASP A 153 -10.93 -9.38 -12.17
N GLY A 154 -10.97 -10.56 -11.55
CA GLY A 154 -11.71 -10.85 -10.32
C GLY A 154 -13.12 -11.39 -10.53
N THR A 155 -13.53 -11.65 -11.79
CA THR A 155 -14.86 -12.15 -12.13
C THR A 155 -14.88 -13.64 -12.52
N ALA A 156 -13.72 -14.29 -12.56
CA ALA A 156 -13.65 -15.69 -12.92
C ALA A 156 -14.24 -16.60 -11.82
N PRO A 157 -14.78 -17.80 -12.14
CA PRO A 157 -15.38 -18.68 -11.13
C PRO A 157 -14.47 -19.01 -9.95
N GLN A 158 -13.17 -19.17 -10.19
CA GLN A 158 -12.16 -19.39 -9.16
C GLN A 158 -11.92 -18.18 -8.23
N ASP A 159 -12.39 -16.99 -8.60
CA ASP A 159 -12.28 -15.77 -7.80
C ASP A 159 -13.44 -15.62 -6.80
N ALA A 160 -14.49 -16.43 -6.90
CA ALA A 160 -15.67 -16.33 -6.04
C ALA A 160 -15.32 -16.43 -4.54
N VAL A 161 -14.32 -17.23 -4.17
CA VAL A 161 -13.84 -17.40 -2.80
C VAL A 161 -13.19 -16.15 -2.21
N LEU A 162 -12.76 -15.20 -3.06
CA LEU A 162 -12.10 -13.96 -2.61
C LEU A 162 -13.08 -13.02 -1.91
N ALA A 163 -14.38 -13.11 -2.21
CA ALA A 163 -15.41 -12.33 -1.52
C ALA A 163 -15.48 -12.69 -0.03
N ASP A 164 -15.42 -13.98 0.30
CA ASP A 164 -15.41 -14.45 1.69
C ASP A 164 -14.11 -14.03 2.39
N LEU A 165 -12.97 -14.07 1.69
CA LEU A 165 -11.70 -13.60 2.22
C LEU A 165 -11.74 -12.09 2.55
N ILE A 166 -12.30 -11.27 1.65
CA ILE A 166 -12.54 -9.83 1.89
C ILE A 166 -13.47 -9.64 3.08
N ALA A 167 -14.56 -10.41 3.19
CA ALA A 167 -15.49 -10.30 4.30
C ALA A 167 -14.86 -10.66 5.66
N SER A 168 -13.87 -11.56 5.67
CA SER A 168 -13.09 -11.93 6.87
C SER A 168 -11.95 -10.95 7.20
N SER A 169 -11.64 -10.03 6.29
CA SER A 169 -10.48 -9.16 6.41
C SER A 169 -10.61 -8.16 7.56
N PRO A 170 -9.49 -7.67 8.11
CA PRO A 170 -9.49 -6.70 9.20
C PRO A 170 -9.93 -5.29 8.76
N VAL A 171 -10.12 -5.07 7.46
CA VAL A 171 -10.62 -3.82 6.89
C VAL A 171 -12.14 -3.83 6.81
N ARG A 172 -12.77 -2.66 6.93
CA ARG A 172 -14.24 -2.54 6.88
C ARG A 172 -14.75 -2.55 5.44
N ALA A 173 -14.68 -3.69 4.78
CA ALA A 173 -15.29 -3.87 3.47
C ALA A 173 -16.82 -3.72 3.57
N THR A 174 -17.40 -2.96 2.65
CA THR A 174 -18.84 -2.86 2.43
C THR A 174 -19.27 -3.81 1.31
N LYS A 175 -20.58 -3.99 1.11
CA LYS A 175 -21.15 -4.80 0.01
C LYS A 175 -20.73 -4.37 -1.40
N ASP A 176 -20.22 -3.15 -1.56
CA ASP A 176 -19.80 -2.58 -2.85
C ASP A 176 -18.32 -2.87 -3.14
N HIS A 177 -17.61 -3.52 -2.20
CA HIS A 177 -16.24 -3.96 -2.38
C HIS A 177 -16.20 -5.31 -3.06
N ARG A 178 -15.23 -5.48 -3.97
CA ARG A 178 -14.94 -6.76 -4.63
C ARG A 178 -13.45 -6.89 -4.93
N ALA A 179 -13.03 -8.11 -5.22
CA ALA A 179 -11.68 -8.35 -5.75
C ALA A 179 -11.57 -7.85 -7.19
N ALA A 180 -10.40 -7.33 -7.55
CA ALA A 180 -9.99 -6.99 -8.90
C ALA A 180 -8.47 -7.16 -9.06
N ASN A 181 -7.97 -7.08 -10.30
CA ASN A 181 -6.55 -7.21 -10.63
C ASN A 181 -5.91 -8.46 -9.97
N VAL A 182 -6.61 -9.59 -10.04
CA VAL A 182 -6.21 -10.79 -9.32
C VAL A 182 -5.02 -11.44 -10.01
N LEU A 183 -3.98 -11.73 -9.24
CA LEU A 183 -2.73 -12.36 -9.64
C LEU A 183 -2.60 -13.67 -8.88
N ARG A 184 -2.29 -14.77 -9.58
CA ARG A 184 -2.03 -16.08 -8.95
C ARG A 184 -0.79 -16.73 -9.48
N GLY A 185 0.06 -17.20 -8.57
CA GLY A 185 1.21 -17.99 -8.94
C GLY A 185 1.98 -18.42 -7.72
N ARG A 186 3.26 -18.72 -7.91
CA ARG A 186 4.13 -19.26 -6.86
C ARG A 186 5.23 -18.27 -6.51
N ALA A 187 5.46 -18.05 -5.22
CA ALA A 187 6.65 -17.38 -4.71
C ALA A 187 7.40 -18.35 -3.79
N GLY A 188 8.60 -18.77 -4.21
CA GLY A 188 9.35 -19.79 -3.49
C GLY A 188 8.54 -21.10 -3.40
N THR A 189 8.23 -21.52 -2.17
CA THR A 189 7.45 -22.73 -1.89
C THR A 189 5.96 -22.49 -1.71
N LEU A 190 5.52 -21.22 -1.71
CA LEU A 190 4.13 -20.86 -1.45
C LEU A 190 3.37 -20.58 -2.75
N ASP A 191 2.20 -21.18 -2.87
CA ASP A 191 1.19 -20.73 -3.81
C ASP A 191 0.49 -19.49 -3.23
N LEU A 192 0.30 -18.46 -4.06
CA LEU A 192 -0.21 -17.16 -3.65
C LEU A 192 -1.36 -16.71 -4.55
N VAL A 193 -2.30 -16.00 -3.95
CA VAL A 193 -3.25 -15.13 -4.63
C VAL A 193 -3.09 -13.71 -4.11
N ALA A 194 -2.91 -12.75 -5.01
CA ALA A 194 -2.85 -11.33 -4.71
C ALA A 194 -3.94 -10.61 -5.49
N PHE A 195 -4.63 -9.64 -4.87
CA PHE A 195 -5.69 -8.90 -5.53
C PHE A 195 -5.94 -7.55 -4.84
N ASP A 196 -6.40 -6.59 -5.62
CA ASP A 196 -6.87 -5.33 -5.07
C ASP A 196 -8.33 -5.46 -4.63
N VAL A 197 -8.65 -4.93 -3.46
CA VAL A 197 -10.03 -4.69 -3.04
C VAL A 197 -10.43 -3.33 -3.60
N VAL A 198 -11.39 -3.35 -4.52
CA VAL A 198 -11.88 -2.15 -5.17
C VAL A 198 -13.27 -1.79 -4.67
N TYR A 199 -13.48 -0.52 -4.35
CA TYR A 199 -14.81 0.05 -4.16
C TYR A 199 -15.44 0.30 -5.53
N ALA A 200 -16.53 -0.40 -5.83
CA ALA A 200 -17.24 -0.28 -7.09
C ALA A 200 -18.58 0.46 -6.89
N SER A 201 -18.66 1.73 -7.32
CA SER A 201 -19.88 2.52 -7.28
C SER A 201 -20.24 3.09 -8.65
N GLY A 202 -21.27 2.50 -9.27
CA GLY A 202 -21.71 2.87 -10.61
C GLY A 202 -20.61 2.66 -11.66
N ARG A 203 -20.03 3.76 -12.16
CA ARG A 203 -18.94 3.75 -13.14
C ARG A 203 -17.55 3.89 -12.53
N TYR A 204 -17.45 4.06 -11.22
CA TYR A 204 -16.18 4.26 -10.52
C TYR A 204 -15.72 2.94 -9.91
N VAL A 205 -14.46 2.61 -10.16
CA VAL A 205 -13.74 1.50 -9.52
C VAL A 205 -12.48 2.11 -8.93
N VAL A 206 -12.39 2.11 -7.60
CA VAL A 206 -11.25 2.69 -6.87
C VAL A 206 -10.62 1.59 -6.04
N PRO A 207 -9.37 1.19 -6.32
CA PRO A 207 -8.64 0.28 -5.46
C PRO A 207 -8.29 0.97 -4.14
N GLU A 208 -8.62 0.32 -3.03
CA GLU A 208 -8.42 0.87 -1.68
C GLU A 208 -7.46 0.03 -0.84
N TYR A 209 -7.41 -1.29 -1.09
CA TYR A 209 -6.58 -2.22 -0.34
C TYR A 209 -5.92 -3.24 -1.27
N ALA A 210 -4.73 -3.70 -0.88
CA ALA A 210 -3.99 -4.75 -1.53
C ALA A 210 -3.95 -5.95 -0.60
N ILE A 211 -4.57 -7.06 -0.99
CA ILE A 211 -4.55 -8.32 -0.23
C ILE A 211 -3.66 -9.33 -0.95
N THR A 212 -2.71 -9.93 -0.24
CA THR A 212 -1.98 -11.12 -0.68
C THR A 212 -2.22 -12.25 0.31
N ALA A 213 -2.56 -13.44 -0.19
CA ALA A 213 -2.98 -14.56 0.65
C ALA A 213 -2.36 -15.88 0.20
N VAL A 214 -2.06 -16.72 1.18
CA VAL A 214 -1.57 -18.09 1.03
C VAL A 214 -2.72 -19.03 1.41
N PRO A 215 -3.18 -19.91 0.51
CA PRO A 215 -4.09 -20.99 0.89
C PRO A 215 -3.35 -22.00 1.77
N MET A 216 -3.96 -22.37 2.89
CA MET A 216 -3.34 -23.25 3.88
C MET A 216 -3.92 -24.67 3.79
N LEU A 217 -3.05 -25.67 3.92
CA LEU A 217 -3.46 -27.06 4.06
C LEU A 217 -3.74 -27.35 5.54
N GLY A 218 -5.01 -27.62 5.87
CA GLY A 218 -5.45 -27.95 7.23
C GLY A 218 -6.02 -26.76 8.01
N ALA A 219 -6.25 -26.97 9.30
CA ALA A 219 -6.81 -25.93 10.17
C ALA A 219 -5.76 -24.89 10.55
N VAL A 220 -6.05 -23.62 10.31
CA VAL A 220 -5.22 -22.49 10.73
C VAL A 220 -5.88 -21.86 11.96
N PRO A 221 -5.15 -21.66 13.07
CA PRO A 221 -5.73 -20.99 14.22
C PRO A 221 -6.16 -19.57 13.85
N GLY A 222 -7.30 -19.12 14.37
CA GLY A 222 -7.81 -17.77 14.14
C GLY A 222 -6.93 -16.71 14.80
N PHE A 223 -6.32 -15.83 14.00
CA PHE A 223 -5.46 -14.76 14.51
C PHE A 223 -5.53 -13.49 13.68
N ARG A 224 -5.06 -12.41 14.29
CA ARG A 224 -4.77 -11.13 13.64
C ARG A 224 -3.48 -10.56 14.20
N LEU A 225 -2.51 -10.23 13.35
CA LEU A 225 -1.25 -9.62 13.72
C LEU A 225 -1.19 -8.22 13.13
N SER A 226 -1.19 -7.22 14.00
CA SER A 226 -1.42 -5.82 13.64
C SER A 226 -0.34 -4.91 14.20
N PRO A 227 0.04 -3.84 13.49
CA PRO A 227 0.78 -2.75 14.08
C PRO A 227 0.02 -2.18 15.28
N ALA A 228 0.70 -1.97 16.41
CA ALA A 228 0.10 -1.49 17.66
C ALA A 228 -0.56 -0.11 17.51
N ARG A 229 -0.07 0.71 16.55
CA ARG A 229 -0.62 2.02 16.22
C ARG A 229 -1.92 1.98 15.39
N PHE A 230 -2.24 0.84 14.78
CA PHE A 230 -3.45 0.75 13.96
C PHE A 230 -4.69 0.76 14.84
N TRP A 231 -5.73 1.44 14.34
CA TRP A 231 -7.02 1.38 15.00
C TRP A 231 -7.61 -0.01 14.85
N ARG A 232 -7.90 -0.66 15.98
CA ARG A 232 -8.46 -2.01 16.02
C ARG A 232 -9.97 -1.94 15.84
N HIS A 233 -10.46 -2.31 14.66
CA HIS A 233 -11.88 -2.53 14.40
C HIS A 233 -12.15 -4.02 14.24
N GLY A 234 -13.33 -4.50 14.62
CA GLY A 234 -13.75 -5.86 14.25
C GLY A 234 -12.84 -6.96 14.82
N THR A 235 -12.30 -6.78 16.02
CA THR A 235 -11.46 -7.80 16.64
C THR A 235 -12.25 -9.02 17.10
N GLY A 236 -13.59 -9.02 17.03
CA GLY A 236 -14.40 -10.25 17.14
C GLY A 236 -14.20 -11.06 18.44
N GLY A 237 -13.75 -10.44 19.52
CA GLY A 237 -13.42 -11.14 20.78
C GLY A 237 -12.00 -11.71 20.84
N LEU A 238 -11.14 -11.45 19.85
CA LEU A 238 -9.72 -11.81 19.89
C LEU A 238 -9.03 -11.07 21.04
N LEU A 239 -8.21 -11.80 21.78
CA LEU A 239 -7.46 -11.31 22.94
C LEU A 239 -5.97 -11.17 22.60
N PRO A 240 -5.29 -10.18 23.19
CA PRO A 240 -3.85 -9.99 22.96
C PRO A 240 -3.04 -11.17 23.50
N MET A 241 -2.11 -11.65 22.68
CA MET A 241 -1.11 -12.66 23.03
C MET A 241 0.27 -11.99 23.00
N PRO A 242 0.92 -11.77 24.16
CA PRO A 242 2.23 -11.12 24.21
C PRO A 242 3.31 -12.03 23.61
N SER A 243 4.28 -11.41 22.91
CA SER A 243 5.45 -12.13 22.40
C SER A 243 6.44 -12.50 23.50
N GLY A 244 6.53 -11.66 24.54
CA GLY A 244 7.59 -11.71 25.54
C GLY A 244 8.83 -10.88 25.15
N ASP A 245 8.84 -10.26 23.97
CA ASP A 245 9.81 -9.24 23.56
C ASP A 245 9.16 -7.84 23.66
N PRO A 246 9.60 -6.99 24.59
CA PRO A 246 9.10 -5.63 24.74
C PRO A 246 9.25 -4.77 23.47
N ALA A 247 10.30 -4.97 22.67
CA ALA A 247 10.52 -4.19 21.45
C ALA A 247 9.50 -4.56 20.37
N PHE A 248 9.20 -5.85 20.25
CA PHE A 248 8.15 -6.35 19.38
C PHE A 248 6.76 -5.91 19.86
N ASP A 249 6.43 -6.15 21.13
CA ASP A 249 5.13 -5.84 21.73
C ASP A 249 4.80 -4.33 21.74
N ALA A 250 5.82 -3.47 21.65
CA ALA A 250 5.64 -2.02 21.49
C ALA A 250 5.18 -1.61 20.08
N ARG A 251 5.49 -2.40 19.05
CA ARG A 251 5.19 -2.09 17.64
C ARG A 251 4.13 -2.96 17.02
N TRP A 252 4.02 -4.20 17.46
CA TRP A 252 3.16 -5.23 16.90
C TRP A 252 2.33 -5.90 18.00
N LEU A 253 1.13 -6.32 17.63
CA LEU A 253 0.19 -6.98 18.53
C LEU A 253 -0.39 -8.20 17.83
N LEU A 254 -0.17 -9.38 18.41
CA LEU A 254 -0.91 -10.57 18.03
C LEU A 254 -2.21 -10.64 18.83
N LEU A 255 -3.31 -10.83 18.13
CA LEU A 255 -4.65 -11.07 18.66
C LEU A 255 -5.10 -12.48 18.26
N ALA A 256 -5.59 -13.26 19.20
CA ALA A 256 -6.01 -14.65 18.99
C ALA A 256 -7.32 -14.96 19.71
N ALA A 257 -8.12 -15.87 19.16
CA ALA A 257 -9.38 -16.30 19.81
C ALA A 257 -9.09 -17.23 21.00
N GLU A 258 -8.03 -18.02 20.87
CA GLU A 258 -7.60 -19.00 21.85
C GLU A 258 -6.07 -19.06 21.88
N ASP A 259 -5.55 -19.55 22.98
CA ASP A 259 -4.13 -19.80 23.12
C ASP A 259 -3.74 -21.08 22.36
N SER A 260 -2.88 -20.93 21.37
CA SER A 260 -2.48 -21.99 20.44
C SER A 260 -0.96 -22.14 20.43
N PRO A 261 -0.42 -23.37 20.49
CA PRO A 261 1.02 -23.60 20.36
C PRO A 261 1.59 -23.03 19.05
N GLN A 262 0.84 -23.12 17.95
CA GLN A 262 1.21 -22.53 16.66
C GLN A 262 1.33 -21.00 16.75
N LEU A 263 0.37 -20.34 17.42
CA LEU A 263 0.39 -18.89 17.60
C LEU A 263 1.48 -18.42 18.57
N ARG A 264 1.75 -19.19 19.63
CA ARG A 264 2.89 -18.93 20.52
C ARG A 264 4.22 -19.02 19.77
N ARG A 265 4.39 -20.02 18.89
CA ARG A 265 5.57 -20.11 18.02
C ARG A 265 5.66 -18.94 17.06
N LEU A 266 4.56 -18.60 16.37
CA LEU A 266 4.50 -17.46 15.47
C LEU A 266 4.96 -16.17 16.16
N VAL A 267 4.42 -15.89 17.35
CA VAL A 267 4.71 -14.65 18.08
C VAL A 267 6.08 -14.65 18.76
N GLN A 268 6.77 -15.79 18.85
CA GLN A 268 8.11 -15.91 19.42
C GLN A 268 9.19 -16.15 18.34
N ASP A 269 8.80 -16.25 17.07
CA ASP A 269 9.71 -16.60 15.99
C ASP A 269 10.68 -15.44 15.67
N PRO A 270 12.01 -15.64 15.81
CA PRO A 270 12.99 -14.57 15.60
C PRO A 270 13.03 -14.04 14.16
N ALA A 271 12.72 -14.87 13.16
CA ALA A 271 12.70 -14.44 11.77
C ALA A 271 11.48 -13.55 11.49
N VAL A 272 10.32 -13.90 12.05
CA VAL A 272 9.11 -13.05 12.02
C VAL A 272 9.38 -11.71 12.72
N HIS A 273 10.01 -11.72 13.89
CA HIS A 273 10.39 -10.50 14.63
C HIS A 273 11.31 -9.61 13.81
N GLY A 274 12.42 -10.17 13.31
CA GLY A 274 13.41 -9.42 12.55
C GLY A 274 12.83 -8.81 11.28
N LEU A 275 11.93 -9.52 10.58
CA LEU A 275 11.25 -8.99 9.41
C LEU A 275 10.28 -7.87 9.77
N LEU A 276 9.37 -8.10 10.73
CA LEU A 276 8.32 -7.14 11.09
C LEU A 276 8.88 -5.85 11.68
N LEU A 277 9.88 -5.95 12.54
CA LEU A 277 10.60 -4.78 13.08
C LEU A 277 11.38 -4.02 11.99
N GLY A 278 11.71 -4.66 10.87
CA GLY A 278 12.33 -4.02 9.71
C GLY A 278 11.33 -3.34 8.76
N THR A 279 10.02 -3.48 8.98
CA THR A 279 8.99 -2.89 8.10
C THR A 279 8.61 -1.47 8.52
N ASP A 280 7.82 -0.82 7.67
CA ASP A 280 7.16 0.46 7.97
C ASP A 280 5.87 0.31 8.79
N ASP A 281 5.53 -0.92 9.21
CA ASP A 281 4.25 -1.35 9.80
C ASP A 281 3.01 -0.92 9.00
N GLY A 282 3.09 -0.83 7.68
CA GLY A 282 1.95 -0.52 6.82
C GLY A 282 1.00 -1.71 6.60
N ASP A 283 1.40 -2.91 7.01
CA ASP A 283 0.70 -4.16 6.73
C ASP A 283 0.02 -4.73 7.97
N GLU A 284 -1.08 -5.45 7.75
CA GLU A 284 -1.79 -6.20 8.77
C GLU A 284 -2.01 -7.63 8.29
N PHE A 285 -1.84 -8.62 9.17
CA PHE A 285 -1.97 -10.03 8.82
C PHE A 285 -3.13 -10.69 9.57
N TRP A 286 -3.77 -11.67 8.97
CA TRP A 286 -4.82 -12.45 9.63
C TRP A 286 -4.94 -13.83 9.02
N SER A 287 -5.62 -14.72 9.73
CA SER A 287 -6.14 -15.97 9.17
C SER A 287 -7.65 -15.87 8.95
N GLY A 288 -8.11 -16.38 7.80
CA GLY A 288 -9.52 -16.33 7.42
C GLY A 288 -9.80 -17.20 6.20
N VAL A 289 -10.94 -17.90 6.20
CA VAL A 289 -11.42 -18.71 5.06
C VAL A 289 -10.35 -19.68 4.53
N GLY A 290 -9.60 -20.33 5.43
CA GLY A 290 -8.52 -21.26 5.07
C GLY A 290 -7.25 -20.62 4.50
N HIS A 291 -7.09 -19.30 4.65
CA HIS A 291 -5.91 -18.56 4.21
C HIS A 291 -5.17 -17.92 5.38
N VAL A 292 -3.88 -17.67 5.18
CA VAL A 292 -3.12 -16.63 5.89
C VAL A 292 -2.90 -15.49 4.91
N ALA A 293 -3.28 -14.28 5.29
CA ALA A 293 -3.28 -13.13 4.40
C ALA A 293 -2.61 -11.91 5.01
N ALA A 294 -2.08 -11.05 4.14
CA ALA A 294 -1.56 -9.73 4.42
C ALA A 294 -2.42 -8.71 3.69
N VAL A 295 -2.72 -7.58 4.34
CA VAL A 295 -3.43 -6.45 3.74
C VAL A 295 -2.66 -5.16 3.98
N ARG A 296 -2.64 -4.32 2.95
CA ARG A 296 -2.13 -2.95 3.01
C ARG A 296 -3.19 -1.98 2.49
N PRO A 297 -3.41 -0.80 3.12
CA PRO A 297 -4.32 0.24 2.65
C PRO A 297 -3.72 1.03 1.47
N ASP A 298 -3.43 0.30 0.40
CA ASP A 298 -2.79 0.77 -0.84
C ASP A 298 -3.18 -0.18 -1.99
N GLY A 299 -2.64 0.00 -3.20
CA GLY A 299 -2.79 -0.96 -4.30
C GLY A 299 -1.54 -1.79 -4.56
N HIS A 300 -1.70 -2.92 -5.24
CA HIS A 300 -0.54 -3.74 -5.60
C HIS A 300 0.43 -3.03 -6.54
N ARG A 301 1.71 -3.23 -6.25
CA ARG A 301 2.88 -2.93 -7.09
C ARG A 301 3.86 -4.10 -6.96
N PRO A 302 4.78 -4.31 -7.91
CA PRO A 302 5.74 -5.42 -7.85
C PRO A 302 6.48 -5.52 -6.51
N GLN A 303 6.91 -4.39 -5.94
CA GLN A 303 7.63 -4.35 -4.67
C GLN A 303 6.76 -4.82 -3.50
N LEU A 304 5.45 -4.51 -3.52
CA LEU A 304 4.53 -4.94 -2.49
C LEU A 304 4.27 -6.45 -2.57
N LEU A 305 4.17 -7.00 -3.78
CA LEU A 305 4.03 -8.45 -3.99
C LEU A 305 5.24 -9.21 -3.44
N GLU A 306 6.45 -8.74 -3.75
CA GLU A 306 7.70 -9.33 -3.24
C GLU A 306 7.82 -9.22 -1.71
N HIS A 307 7.43 -8.07 -1.16
CA HIS A 307 7.39 -7.80 0.28
C HIS A 307 6.42 -8.74 1.00
N HIS A 308 5.16 -8.80 0.55
CA HIS A 308 4.16 -9.71 1.10
C HIS A 308 4.57 -11.18 0.97
N ALA A 309 5.12 -11.59 -0.17
CA ALA A 309 5.60 -12.96 -0.35
C ALA A 309 6.68 -13.34 0.69
N ARG A 310 7.62 -12.43 0.98
CA ARG A 310 8.66 -12.64 1.99
C ARG A 310 8.07 -12.78 3.40
N LEU A 311 7.17 -11.88 3.76
CA LEU A 311 6.52 -11.89 5.08
C LEU A 311 5.65 -13.15 5.24
N LEU A 312 4.78 -13.44 4.29
CA LEU A 312 3.91 -14.60 4.32
C LEU A 312 4.70 -15.92 4.36
N THR A 313 5.88 -15.98 3.72
CA THR A 313 6.79 -17.13 3.85
C THR A 313 7.23 -17.34 5.30
N ALA A 314 7.65 -16.28 5.99
CA ALA A 314 8.06 -16.38 7.39
C ALA A 314 6.87 -16.73 8.32
N LEU A 315 5.72 -16.07 8.15
CA LEU A 315 4.53 -16.33 8.96
C LEU A 315 4.03 -17.77 8.78
N VAL A 316 3.90 -18.24 7.54
CA VAL A 316 3.46 -19.62 7.24
C VAL A 316 4.47 -20.63 7.73
N GLY A 317 5.77 -20.35 7.60
CA GLY A 317 6.83 -21.17 8.19
C GLY A 317 6.64 -21.36 9.69
N ALA A 318 6.53 -20.27 10.45
CA ALA A 318 6.36 -20.33 11.91
C ALA A 318 5.07 -21.05 12.35
N LEU A 319 4.00 -20.95 11.54
CA LEU A 319 2.73 -21.63 11.80
C LEU A 319 2.76 -23.15 11.52
N THR A 320 3.59 -23.60 10.58
CA THR A 320 3.58 -24.99 10.07
C THR A 320 4.73 -25.85 10.56
N VAL A 321 5.77 -25.25 11.16
CA VAL A 321 6.83 -26.01 11.86
C VAL A 321 6.19 -26.83 12.99
N ALA A 322 6.40 -28.16 12.93
CA ALA A 322 5.89 -29.12 13.91
C ALA A 322 6.64 -29.01 15.24
#